data_AF-A0A7N0UBT1-F1
#
_entry.id   AF-A0A7N0UBT1-F1
#
_cell.length_a   1.000
_cell.length_b   1.000
_cell.length_c   1.000
_cell.angle_alpha   90.00
_cell.angle_beta   90.00
_cell.angle_gamma   90.00
#
_symmetry.space_group_name_H-M   'P 1'
#
loop_
_entity.id
_entity.type
_entity.pdbx_description
1 polymer ?
#
loop_
_entity_poly.entity_id
_entity_poly.type
_entity_poly.pdbx_seq_one_letter_code
_entity_poly.pdbx_strand_id
1 'polypeptide(L)'
;MVGDNVELSSEAKERVVHLFRDSMTRLAKFEELADVGSRLLQGYQQGLEFLRRPPIKKSDLVEKIIKANETEQLKSYFGEKSKCVNTFDAVENINKLHACDSGLKDHLTRGILRLMRQTLSDFASSM
;
A
#
# COMPACT_ATOMS: atom_id res chain seq x y z
N MET A 1 55.41 3.90 2.22
CA MET A 1 54.07 4.21 2.75
C MET A 1 54.15 5.49 3.56
N VAL A 2 53.62 6.61 3.06
CA VAL A 2 52.89 7.66 3.79
C VAL A 2 52.04 8.34 2.72
N GLY A 3 50.74 8.46 2.99
CA GLY A 3 49.70 8.68 1.99
C GLY A 3 49.61 10.11 1.48
N ASP A 4 49.35 10.21 0.18
CA ASP A 4 48.89 11.43 -0.46
C ASP A 4 47.49 11.76 0.07
N ASN A 5 47.44 12.64 1.06
CA ASN A 5 46.20 13.31 1.43
C ASN A 5 45.93 14.35 0.33
N VAL A 6 45.27 13.92 -0.74
CA VAL A 6 44.81 14.81 -1.81
C VAL A 6 43.79 15.75 -1.19
N GLU A 7 44.24 16.94 -0.83
CA GLU A 7 43.37 18.00 -0.35
C GLU A 7 42.46 18.43 -1.50
N LEU A 8 41.24 17.88 -1.52
CA LEU A 8 40.22 18.23 -2.50
C LEU A 8 40.02 19.74 -2.51
N SER A 9 40.07 20.34 -3.71
CA SER A 9 39.73 21.75 -3.93
C SER A 9 38.39 22.07 -3.28
N SER A 10 38.27 23.28 -2.70
CA SER A 10 37.02 23.76 -2.08
C SER A 10 35.82 23.57 -2.99
N GLU A 11 36.01 23.76 -4.28
CA GLU A 11 34.97 23.62 -5.32
C GLU A 11 34.57 22.14 -5.53
N ALA A 12 35.53 21.22 -5.45
CA ALA A 12 35.25 19.79 -5.53
C ALA A 12 34.50 19.30 -4.28
N LYS A 13 34.86 19.80 -3.10
CA LYS A 13 34.15 19.51 -1.84
C LYS A 13 32.71 20.01 -1.90
N GLU A 14 32.49 21.22 -2.40
CA GLU A 14 31.16 21.81 -2.57
C GLU A 14 30.29 21.01 -3.55
N ARG A 15 30.86 20.58 -4.69
CA ARG A 15 30.18 19.70 -5.66
C ARG A 15 29.74 18.38 -5.03
N VAL A 16 30.61 17.75 -4.23
CA VAL A 16 30.28 16.48 -3.54
C VAL A 16 29.16 16.68 -2.52
N VAL A 17 29.20 17.78 -1.75
CA VAL A 17 28.14 18.10 -0.78
C VAL A 17 26.81 18.36 -1.48
N HIS A 18 26.81 19.06 -2.61
CA HIS A 18 25.61 19.30 -3.41
C HIS A 18 25.03 17.99 -3.95
N LEU A 19 25.86 17.15 -4.57
CA LEU A 19 25.45 15.84 -5.06
C LEU A 19 24.86 14.97 -3.95
N PHE A 20 25.52 14.92 -2.79
CA PHE A 20 25.04 14.16 -1.65
C PHE A 20 23.68 14.66 -1.16
N ARG A 21 23.50 15.97 -1.04
CA ARG A 21 22.20 16.58 -0.66
C ARG A 21 21.10 16.24 -1.65
N ASP A 22 21.40 16.32 -2.95
CA ASP A 22 20.45 15.97 -4.00
C ASP A 22 20.09 14.49 -3.94
N SER A 23 21.07 13.61 -3.75
CA SER A 23 20.86 12.17 -3.57
C SER A 23 19.97 11.87 -2.36
N MET A 24 20.24 12.51 -1.21
CA MET A 24 19.41 12.34 0.00
C MET A 24 17.97 12.82 -0.21
N THR A 25 17.79 13.93 -0.93
CA THR A 25 16.45 14.46 -1.26
C THR A 25 15.68 13.50 -2.17
N ARG A 26 16.38 12.85 -3.12
CA ARG A 26 15.79 11.84 -4.00
C ARG A 26 15.43 10.57 -3.22
N LEU A 27 16.30 10.12 -2.32
CA LEU A 27 16.06 8.96 -1.48
C LEU A 27 14.81 9.16 -0.61
N ALA A 28 14.67 10.32 0.04
CA ALA A 28 13.50 10.65 0.85
C ALA A 28 12.20 10.60 0.03
N LYS A 29 12.18 11.19 -1.17
CA LYS A 29 11.03 11.12 -2.08
C LYS A 29 10.70 9.69 -2.51
N PHE A 30 11.71 8.84 -2.66
CA PHE A 30 11.50 7.42 -2.97
C PHE A 30 10.94 6.65 -1.77
N GLU A 31 11.42 6.90 -0.56
CA GLU A 31 10.90 6.30 0.67
C GLU A 31 9.42 6.67 0.89
N GLU A 32 9.04 7.93 0.67
CA GLU A 32 7.63 8.35 0.70
C GLU A 32 6.77 7.57 -0.32
N LEU A 33 7.29 7.39 -1.54
CA LEU A 33 6.63 6.58 -2.55
C LEU A 33 6.53 5.11 -2.10
N ALA A 34 7.59 4.55 -1.53
CA ALA A 34 7.60 3.16 -1.06
C ALA A 34 6.59 2.92 0.07
N ASP A 35 6.44 3.87 1.01
CA ASP A 35 5.46 3.79 2.09
C ASP A 35 4.01 3.78 1.54
N VAL A 36 3.69 4.71 0.65
CA VAL A 36 2.36 4.77 0.01
C VAL A 36 2.07 3.49 -0.77
N GLY A 37 3.05 2.98 -1.53
CA GLY A 37 2.93 1.71 -2.25
C GLY A 37 2.68 0.52 -1.33
N SER A 38 3.37 0.46 -0.19
CA SER A 38 3.23 -0.59 0.81
C SER A 38 1.82 -0.61 1.41
N ARG A 39 1.26 0.55 1.74
CA ARG A 39 -0.11 0.66 2.27
C ARG A 39 -1.16 0.21 1.26
N LEU A 40 -1.00 0.58 -0.01
CA LEU A 40 -1.90 0.17 -1.09
C LEU A 40 -1.86 -1.36 -1.31
N LEU A 41 -0.66 -1.95 -1.31
CA LEU A 41 -0.48 -3.40 -1.41
C LEU A 41 -1.12 -4.15 -0.24
N GLN A 42 -0.95 -3.63 0.98
CA GLN A 42 -1.55 -4.23 2.18
C GLN A 42 -3.09 -4.18 2.11
N GLY A 43 -3.67 -3.05 1.70
CA GLY A 43 -5.11 -2.93 1.50
C GLY A 43 -5.64 -3.88 0.42
N TYR A 44 -4.90 -4.05 -0.67
CA TYR A 44 -5.23 -4.99 -1.73
C TYR A 44 -5.22 -6.45 -1.22
N GLN A 45 -4.19 -6.85 -0.46
CA GLN A 45 -4.10 -8.18 0.13
C GLN A 45 -5.26 -8.46 1.10
N GLN A 46 -5.58 -7.50 1.96
CA GLN A 46 -6.71 -7.61 2.89
C GLN A 46 -8.06 -7.78 2.16
N GLY A 47 -8.30 -7.00 1.12
CA GLY A 47 -9.50 -7.12 0.28
C GLY A 47 -9.59 -8.50 -0.40
N LEU A 48 -8.47 -9.01 -0.92
CA LEU A 48 -8.41 -10.35 -1.51
C LEU A 48 -8.68 -11.46 -0.49
N GLU A 49 -8.10 -11.37 0.70
CA GLU A 49 -8.34 -12.34 1.78
C GLU A 49 -9.81 -12.36 2.19
N PHE A 50 -10.45 -11.20 2.26
CA PHE A 50 -11.88 -11.11 2.56
C PHE A 50 -12.72 -11.85 1.51
N LEU A 51 -12.46 -11.64 0.23
CA LEU A 51 -13.17 -12.31 -0.86
C LEU A 51 -12.89 -13.82 -0.92
N ARG A 52 -11.71 -14.26 -0.47
CA ARG A 52 -11.36 -15.69 -0.38
C ARG A 52 -12.03 -16.42 0.79
N ARG A 53 -12.54 -15.70 1.80
CA ARG A 53 -13.17 -16.36 2.95
C ARG A 53 -14.42 -17.11 2.50
N PRO A 54 -14.50 -18.44 2.74
CA PRO A 54 -15.72 -19.18 2.44
C PRO A 54 -16.88 -18.62 3.29
N PRO A 55 -18.10 -18.60 2.75
CA PRO A 55 -19.28 -18.22 3.52
C PRO A 55 -19.36 -19.09 4.77
N ILE A 56 -19.58 -18.47 5.94
CA ILE A 56 -19.81 -19.22 7.17
C ILE A 56 -21.12 -19.99 7.01
N LYS A 57 -21.03 -21.29 6.72
CA LYS A 57 -22.20 -22.17 6.70
C LYS A 57 -22.54 -22.53 8.14
N LYS A 58 -23.75 -22.19 8.59
CA LYS A 58 -24.28 -22.71 9.85
C LYS A 58 -24.50 -24.22 9.67
N SER A 59 -24.04 -25.03 10.61
CA SER A 59 -24.34 -26.47 10.60
C SER A 59 -25.77 -26.71 11.10
N ASP A 60 -26.39 -27.82 10.67
CA ASP A 60 -27.75 -28.19 11.10
C ASP A 60 -27.89 -28.24 12.62
N LEU A 61 -26.83 -28.63 13.33
CA LEU A 61 -26.78 -28.65 14.79
C LEU A 61 -26.85 -27.23 15.37
N VAL A 62 -26.06 -26.29 14.82
CA VAL A 62 -26.06 -24.89 15.23
C VAL A 62 -27.41 -24.25 14.93
N GLU A 63 -28.02 -24.57 13.79
CA GLU A 63 -29.35 -24.06 13.44
C GLU A 63 -30.43 -24.57 14.40
N LYS A 64 -30.38 -25.85 14.78
CA LYS A 64 -31.29 -26.44 15.77
C LYS A 64 -31.10 -25.83 17.16
N ILE A 65 -29.87 -25.58 17.59
CA ILE A 65 -29.56 -24.92 18.87
C ILE A 65 -30.09 -23.49 18.89
N ILE A 66 -29.92 -22.73 17.80
CA ILE A 66 -30.44 -21.37 17.68
C ILE A 66 -31.96 -21.38 17.76
N LYS A 67 -32.63 -22.24 16.99
CA LYS A 67 -34.10 -22.39 17.01
C LYS A 67 -34.64 -22.80 18.37
N ALA A 68 -33.93 -23.69 19.07
CA ALA A 68 -34.33 -24.14 20.41
C ALA A 68 -34.16 -23.08 21.50
N ASN A 69 -33.27 -22.09 21.29
CA ASN A 69 -32.96 -21.03 22.25
C ASN A 69 -33.34 -19.64 21.71
N GLU A 70 -34.25 -19.55 20.74
CA GLU A 70 -34.56 -18.32 20.02
C GLU A 70 -35.18 -17.25 20.95
N THR A 71 -34.35 -16.40 21.53
CA THR A 71 -34.77 -15.18 22.24
C THR A 71 -34.80 -14.00 21.28
N GLU A 72 -35.57 -12.96 21.58
CA GLU A 72 -35.54 -11.70 20.80
C GLU A 72 -34.12 -11.10 20.73
N GLN A 73 -33.30 -11.35 21.75
CA GLN A 73 -31.90 -10.96 21.78
C GLN A 73 -31.06 -11.78 20.78
N LEU A 74 -31.21 -13.11 20.74
CA LEU A 74 -30.54 -13.97 19.75
C LEU A 74 -31.03 -13.70 18.32
N LYS A 75 -32.31 -13.37 18.13
CA LYS A 75 -32.84 -12.91 16.84
C LYS A 75 -32.21 -11.60 16.39
N SER A 76 -31.80 -10.70 17.29
CA SER A 76 -31.06 -9.50 16.88
C SER A 76 -29.61 -9.80 16.46
N TYR A 77 -28.98 -10.81 17.06
CA TYR A 77 -27.65 -11.28 16.66
C TYR A 77 -27.63 -12.10 15.37
N PHE A 78 -28.71 -12.83 15.07
CA PHE A 78 -28.82 -13.74 13.91
C PHE A 78 -29.83 -13.31 12.83
N GLY A 79 -30.64 -12.29 13.09
CA GLY A 79 -31.67 -11.77 12.21
C GLY A 79 -31.11 -11.02 11.01
N GLU A 80 -32.00 -10.48 10.18
CA GLU A 80 -31.80 -10.01 8.79
C GLU A 80 -30.54 -9.16 8.53
N LYS A 81 -29.97 -8.49 9.54
CA LYS A 81 -28.73 -7.70 9.46
C LYS A 81 -27.42 -8.50 9.60
N SER A 82 -27.48 -9.75 10.08
CA SER A 82 -26.30 -10.57 10.40
C SER A 82 -26.01 -11.67 9.36
N LYS A 83 -26.71 -11.63 8.21
CA LYS A 83 -26.46 -12.58 7.12
C LYS A 83 -24.96 -12.60 6.84
N CYS A 84 -24.36 -13.76 7.12
CA CYS A 84 -23.04 -14.20 6.71
C CYS A 84 -22.53 -13.43 5.50
N VAL A 85 -21.43 -12.69 5.66
CA VAL A 85 -20.78 -11.88 4.63
C VAL A 85 -21.82 -11.06 3.87
N ASN A 86 -22.22 -9.93 4.45
CA ASN A 86 -23.16 -9.02 3.84
C ASN A 86 -22.67 -8.69 2.42
N THR A 87 -23.53 -8.88 1.41
CA THR A 87 -23.19 -8.56 0.01
C THR A 87 -22.75 -7.09 -0.11
N PHE A 88 -23.20 -6.23 0.80
CA PHE A 88 -22.72 -4.87 0.97
C PHE A 88 -21.22 -4.80 1.35
N ASP A 89 -20.77 -5.63 2.31
CA ASP A 89 -19.35 -5.73 2.69
C ASP A 89 -18.50 -6.27 1.54
N ALA A 90 -19.04 -7.20 0.74
CA ALA A 90 -18.36 -7.70 -0.45
C ALA A 90 -18.19 -6.62 -1.52
N VAL A 91 -19.24 -5.85 -1.81
CA VAL A 91 -19.19 -4.73 -2.77
C VAL A 91 -18.25 -3.63 -2.27
N GLU A 92 -18.30 -3.28 -0.98
CA GLU A 92 -17.40 -2.30 -0.39
C GLU A 92 -15.94 -2.76 -0.45
N ASN A 93 -15.66 -4.04 -0.17
CA ASN A 93 -14.32 -4.60 -0.28
C ASN A 93 -13.83 -4.67 -1.73
N ILE A 94 -14.70 -4.98 -2.71
CA ILE A 94 -14.35 -4.91 -4.14
C ILE A 94 -14.01 -3.47 -4.55
N ASN A 95 -14.78 -2.48 -4.08
CA ASN A 95 -14.50 -1.08 -4.35
C ASN A 95 -13.17 -0.63 -3.72
N LYS A 96 -12.88 -1.05 -2.48
CA LYS A 96 -11.58 -0.83 -1.83
C LYS A 96 -10.44 -1.50 -2.60
N LEU A 97 -10.65 -2.73 -3.08
CA LEU A 97 -9.68 -3.46 -3.89
C LEU A 97 -9.37 -2.72 -5.19
N HIS A 98 -10.40 -2.26 -5.89
CA HIS A 98 -10.28 -1.49 -7.12
C HIS A 98 -9.55 -0.16 -6.91
N ALA A 99 -9.87 0.55 -5.81
CA ALA A 99 -9.17 1.78 -5.45
C ALA A 99 -7.69 1.53 -5.13
N CYS A 100 -7.37 0.44 -4.43
CA CYS A 100 -5.97 0.05 -4.15
C CYS A 100 -5.22 -0.30 -5.44
N ASP A 101 -5.82 -1.08 -6.34
CA ASP A 101 -5.23 -1.45 -7.63
C ASP A 101 -4.99 -0.23 -8.53
N SER A 102 -6.00 0.64 -8.65
CA SER A 102 -5.89 1.90 -9.41
C SER A 102 -4.83 2.82 -8.81
N GLY A 103 -4.83 2.97 -7.48
CA GLY A 103 -3.82 3.74 -6.75
C GLY A 103 -2.42 3.18 -6.96
N LEU A 104 -2.24 1.87 -6.93
CA LEU A 104 -0.94 1.23 -7.14
C LEU A 104 -0.42 1.44 -8.56
N LYS A 105 -1.28 1.28 -9.57
CA LYS A 105 -0.94 1.54 -10.98
C LYS A 105 -0.53 3.00 -11.22
N ASP A 106 -1.31 3.94 -10.69
CA ASP A 106 -1.03 5.37 -10.78
C ASP A 106 0.27 5.71 -10.05
N HIS A 107 0.50 5.12 -8.88
CA HIS A 107 1.72 5.33 -8.09
C HIS A 107 2.97 4.79 -8.79
N LEU A 108 2.90 3.59 -9.36
CA LEU A 108 3.98 3.01 -10.18
C LEU A 108 4.27 3.89 -11.41
N THR A 109 3.22 4.30 -12.11
CA THR A 109 3.33 5.15 -13.31
C THR A 109 3.97 6.50 -12.97
N ARG A 110 3.52 7.16 -11.90
CA ARG A 110 4.10 8.43 -11.44
C ARG A 110 5.52 8.27 -10.91
N GLY A 111 5.82 7.18 -10.20
CA GLY A 111 7.16 6.87 -9.72
C GLY A 111 8.14 6.74 -10.89
N ILE A 112 7.79 5.94 -11.89
CA ILE A 112 8.59 5.75 -13.11
C ILE A 112 8.74 7.07 -13.88
N LEU A 113 7.65 7.82 -14.11
CA LEU A 113 7.70 9.10 -14.80
C LEU A 113 8.55 10.15 -14.06
N ARG A 114 8.50 10.19 -12.72
CA ARG A 114 9.35 11.08 -11.91
C ARG A 114 10.82 10.70 -12.03
N LEU A 115 11.14 9.42 -11.92
CA LEU A 115 12.50 8.90 -12.12
C LEU A 115 13.03 9.27 -13.51
N MET A 116 12.29 8.93 -14.57
CA MET A 116 12.67 9.22 -15.96
C MET A 116 12.86 10.71 -16.23
N ARG A 117 11.94 11.57 -15.76
CA ARG A 117 12.05 13.03 -15.92
C ARG A 117 13.29 13.57 -15.21
N GLN A 118 13.58 13.06 -14.02
CA GLN A 118 14.71 13.53 -13.25
C GLN A 118 16.04 13.11 -13.89
N THR A 119 16.14 11.87 -14.39
CA THR A 119 17.33 11.40 -15.12
C THR A 119 17.59 12.22 -16.39
N LEU A 120 16.53 12.59 -17.12
CA LEU A 120 16.63 13.49 -18.27
C LEU A 120 17.11 14.89 -17.89
N SER A 121 16.60 15.44 -16.77
CA SER A 121 17.05 16.74 -16.26
C SER A 121 18.52 16.71 -15.85
N ASP A 122 18.96 15.66 -15.14
CA ASP A 122 20.35 15.52 -14.71
C ASP A 122 21.30 15.38 -15.93
N PHE A 123 20.89 14.67 -16.98
CA PHE A 123 21.65 14.55 -18.23
C PHE A 123 21.76 15.89 -18.96
N ALA A 124 20.66 16.65 -19.04
CA ALA A 124 20.63 17.96 -19.69
C ALA A 124 21.46 19.02 -18.93
N SER A 125 21.59 18.91 -17.60
CA SER A 125 22.43 19.80 -16.78
C SER A 125 23.91 19.41 -16.76
N SER A 126 24.27 18.26 -17.32
CA SER A 126 25.63 17.73 -17.41
C SER A 126 26.30 17.98 -18.78
N MET A 127 25.55 18.47 -19.77
CA MET A 127 26.06 18.91 -21.08
C MET A 127 26.18 20.44 -21.12
#